data_AF-A0A938X1J0-F1
#
_entry.id   AF-A0A938X1J0-F1
#
_cell.length_a   1.000
_cell.length_b   1.000
_cell.length_c   1.000
_cell.angle_alpha   90.00
_cell.angle_beta   90.00
_cell.angle_gamma   90.00
#
_symmetry.space_group_name_H-M   'P 1'
#
loop_
_entity.id
_entity.type
_entity.pdbx_description
1 polymer ?
#
loop_
_entity_poly.entity_id
_entity_poly.type
_entity_poly.pdbx_seq_one_letter_code
_entity_poly.pdbx_strand_id
1 'polypeptide(L)'
;MLKKGLGIILGILVLILGAVCWMKLRTPEEGQKVDNYRVIFEKGSYCGGTRTGCMDLKISLENGEHRKMFASADDVTGNGYHTITDDHYLLRVCLDDQELNSTAYEISADLDTQLLRIYFTNPQAVASQDPVEIKISKGTIDQEVARIPAELTNGSSLAEFTSVSGNELARICASGIYLDLPVSASSAAPSRSIGSVRLQAGENTYILPFASQAASSPSPEESNVQSLLPAVASTNQELPDVRIYATEIPDWEAVDSLTLTSGAAGSLILVRKDQMEDLTYVSGAVQSQEADTLFVAGSDGCFYKAPVPEDLQDTSFTLGQSVDIFYQEKTPQPYGYDLRGVTAISTFIL
;
A
#
# COMPACT_ATOMS: atom_id res chain seq x y z
N MET A 1 0.89 18.62 -65.36
CA MET A 1 0.66 17.80 -64.14
C MET A 1 1.03 18.54 -62.84
N LEU A 2 2.02 19.44 -62.84
CA LEU A 2 2.50 20.20 -61.67
C LEU A 2 1.42 21.05 -60.94
N LYS A 3 0.51 21.71 -61.69
CA LYS A 3 -0.51 22.61 -61.11
C LYS A 3 -1.59 21.89 -60.28
N LYS A 4 -1.90 20.63 -60.60
CA LYS A 4 -2.89 19.83 -59.84
C LYS A 4 -2.28 19.23 -58.57
N GLY A 5 -1.00 18.87 -58.60
CA GLY A 5 -0.27 18.38 -57.43
C GLY A 5 -0.09 19.46 -56.35
N LEU A 6 0.17 20.71 -56.75
CA LEU A 6 0.34 21.82 -55.82
C LEU A 6 -0.92 22.10 -54.98
N GLY A 7 -2.10 22.03 -55.60
CA GLY A 7 -3.38 22.23 -54.90
C GLY A 7 -3.67 21.15 -53.86
N ILE A 8 -3.30 19.90 -54.15
CA ILE A 8 -3.46 18.77 -53.22
C ILE A 8 -2.50 18.91 -52.04
N ILE A 9 -1.23 19.26 -52.30
CA ILE A 9 -0.23 19.46 -51.25
C ILE A 9 -0.66 20.60 -50.31
N LEU A 10 -1.14 21.72 -50.87
CA LEU A 10 -1.61 22.85 -50.06
C LEU A 10 -2.82 22.48 -49.21
N GLY A 11 -3.77 21.71 -49.76
CA GLY A 11 -4.93 21.22 -49.01
C GLY A 11 -4.57 20.32 -47.83
N ILE A 12 -3.60 19.41 -48.02
CA ILE A 12 -3.08 18.56 -46.95
C ILE A 12 -2.39 19.40 -45.86
N LEU A 13 -1.62 20.41 -46.26
CA LEU A 13 -0.89 21.27 -45.33
C LEU A 13 -1.84 22.10 -44.45
N VAL A 14 -2.94 22.59 -45.02
CA VAL A 14 -4.00 23.28 -44.27
C VAL A 14 -4.73 22.34 -43.32
N LEU A 15 -4.99 21.08 -43.72
CA LEU A 15 -5.59 20.07 -42.84
C LEU A 15 -4.67 19.69 -41.68
N ILE A 16 -3.37 19.51 -41.93
CA ILE A 16 -2.37 19.24 -40.89
C ILE A 16 -2.27 20.45 -39.95
N LEU A 17 -2.18 21.67 -40.48
CA LEU A 17 -2.13 22.87 -39.65
C LEU A 17 -3.41 23.03 -38.83
N GLY A 18 -4.58 22.73 -39.41
CA GLY A 18 -5.86 22.70 -38.72
C GLY A 18 -5.90 21.66 -37.61
N ALA A 19 -5.37 20.46 -37.84
CA ALA A 19 -5.28 19.40 -36.83
C ALA A 19 -4.28 19.74 -35.71
N VAL A 20 -3.13 20.33 -36.03
CA VAL A 20 -2.13 20.78 -35.05
C VAL A 20 -2.66 21.95 -34.24
N CYS A 21 -3.33 22.92 -34.87
CA CYS A 21 -4.01 24.01 -34.16
C CYS A 21 -5.15 23.49 -33.30
N TRP A 22 -5.93 22.52 -33.78
CA TRP A 22 -7.02 21.89 -33.01
C TRP A 22 -6.49 21.09 -31.82
N MET A 23 -5.35 20.39 -31.97
CA MET A 23 -4.67 19.73 -30.85
C MET A 23 -4.10 20.76 -29.86
N LYS A 24 -3.43 21.83 -30.31
CA LYS A 24 -2.94 22.90 -29.42
C LYS A 24 -4.04 23.72 -28.75
N LEU A 25 -5.20 23.89 -29.39
CA LEU A 25 -6.37 24.58 -28.81
C LEU A 25 -7.16 23.69 -27.85
N ARG A 26 -7.03 22.35 -27.93
CA ARG A 26 -7.64 21.42 -26.97
C ARG A 26 -6.80 21.18 -25.72
N THR A 27 -5.54 21.58 -25.70
CA THR A 27 -4.68 21.42 -24.51
C THR A 27 -3.70 22.59 -24.35
N PRO A 28 -4.11 23.68 -23.70
CA PRO A 28 -3.42 24.02 -22.46
C PRO A 28 -3.83 22.99 -21.41
N GLU A 29 -2.87 22.25 -20.85
CA GLU A 29 -3.04 21.75 -19.47
C GLU A 29 -3.40 23.00 -18.64
N GLU A 30 -4.68 23.19 -18.29
CA GLU A 30 -5.16 24.32 -17.48
C GLU A 30 -4.65 24.15 -16.04
N GLY A 31 -3.32 24.21 -15.89
CA GLY A 31 -2.66 24.27 -14.60
C GLY A 31 -2.98 25.58 -13.91
N GLN A 32 -3.10 25.51 -12.59
CA GLN A 32 -3.28 26.69 -11.76
C GLN A 32 -1.97 27.49 -11.70
N LYS A 33 -2.05 28.77 -12.04
CA LYS A 33 -0.91 29.67 -11.96
C LYS A 33 -0.76 30.19 -10.54
N VAL A 34 0.43 29.99 -9.95
CA VAL A 34 0.82 30.50 -8.63
C VAL A 34 2.11 31.29 -8.80
N ASP A 35 2.00 32.62 -8.80
CA ASP A 35 3.11 33.52 -9.11
C ASP A 35 3.80 33.16 -10.45
N ASN A 36 5.02 32.62 -10.38
CA ASN A 36 5.80 32.21 -11.55
C ASN A 36 5.71 30.71 -11.85
N TYR A 37 4.92 29.97 -11.09
CA TYR A 37 4.73 28.53 -11.27
C TYR A 37 3.38 28.25 -11.93
N ARG A 38 3.36 27.19 -12.73
CA ARG A 38 2.15 26.53 -13.20
C ARG A 38 2.08 25.15 -12.57
N VAL A 39 1.01 24.88 -11.86
CA VAL A 39 0.81 23.63 -11.11
C VAL A 39 -0.33 22.83 -11.74
N ILE A 40 -0.07 21.59 -12.10
CA ILE A 40 -0.97 20.72 -12.87
C ILE A 40 -1.11 19.39 -12.14
N PHE A 41 -2.34 19.03 -11.76
CA PHE A 41 -2.67 17.66 -11.39
C PHE A 41 -2.63 16.79 -12.65
N GLU A 42 -1.82 15.73 -12.65
CA GLU A 42 -1.70 14.85 -13.83
C GLU A 42 -2.65 13.66 -13.73
N LYS A 43 -2.59 12.94 -12.60
CA LYS A 43 -3.37 11.74 -12.35
C LYS A 43 -3.34 11.40 -10.87
N GLY A 44 -4.29 10.58 -10.45
CA GLY A 44 -4.26 10.01 -9.11
C GLY A 44 -5.27 8.90 -8.93
N SER A 45 -5.13 8.18 -7.84
CA SER A 45 -6.04 7.14 -7.43
C SER A 45 -6.30 7.21 -5.93
N TYR A 46 -7.51 6.79 -5.54
CA TYR A 46 -7.89 6.63 -4.15
C TYR A 46 -8.65 5.31 -3.99
N CYS A 47 -8.24 4.50 -3.03
CA CYS A 47 -8.95 3.29 -2.65
C CYS A 47 -9.68 3.54 -1.33
N GLY A 48 -11.00 3.59 -1.37
CA GLY A 48 -11.81 3.75 -0.16
C GLY A 48 -11.69 2.58 0.81
N GLY A 49 -11.41 1.37 0.29
CA GLY A 49 -11.27 0.17 1.12
C GLY A 49 -10.01 0.17 1.98
N THR A 50 -8.88 0.65 1.45
CA THR A 50 -7.63 0.82 2.21
C THR A 50 -7.48 2.22 2.82
N ARG A 51 -8.33 3.18 2.43
CA ARG A 51 -8.26 4.59 2.86
C ARG A 51 -6.94 5.27 2.49
N THR A 52 -6.34 4.84 1.39
CA THR A 52 -5.06 5.35 0.88
C THR A 52 -5.21 5.89 -0.53
N GLY A 53 -4.44 6.92 -0.86
CA GLY A 53 -4.37 7.43 -2.21
C GLY A 53 -2.98 7.91 -2.58
N CYS A 54 -2.81 8.07 -3.89
CA CYS A 54 -1.61 8.66 -4.49
C CYS A 54 -2.01 9.58 -5.64
N MET A 55 -1.24 10.62 -5.88
CA MET A 55 -1.42 11.53 -7.01
C MET A 55 -0.10 12.10 -7.51
N ASP A 56 -0.06 12.44 -8.79
CA ASP A 56 1.09 13.06 -9.43
C ASP A 56 0.79 14.55 -9.70
N LEU A 57 1.72 15.41 -9.29
CA LEU A 57 1.65 16.85 -9.43
C LEU A 57 2.86 17.33 -10.24
N LYS A 58 2.59 17.99 -11.36
CA LYS A 58 3.61 18.63 -12.19
C LYS A 58 3.63 20.12 -11.93
N ILE A 59 4.79 20.63 -11.59
CA ILE A 59 5.05 22.06 -11.39
C ILE A 59 6.03 22.51 -12.45
N SER A 60 5.69 23.55 -13.21
CA SER A 60 6.58 24.18 -14.18
C SER A 60 6.83 25.64 -13.83
N LEU A 61 8.09 26.04 -13.74
CA LEU A 61 8.54 27.41 -13.58
C LEU A 61 8.45 28.13 -14.93
N GLU A 62 7.52 29.08 -15.04
CA GLU A 62 7.33 29.84 -16.28
C GLU A 62 8.42 30.91 -16.47
N ASN A 63 8.90 31.53 -15.38
CA ASN A 63 9.92 32.57 -15.40
C ASN A 63 10.68 32.64 -14.06
N GLY A 64 12.00 32.75 -14.09
CA GLY A 64 12.81 33.01 -12.89
C GLY A 64 14.09 32.20 -12.84
N GLU A 65 14.78 32.28 -11.70
CA GLU A 65 15.96 31.47 -11.41
C GLU A 65 15.55 30.02 -11.08
N HIS A 66 16.37 29.06 -11.49
CA HIS A 66 16.13 27.62 -11.33
C HIS A 66 15.87 27.24 -9.88
N ARG A 67 14.63 26.86 -9.56
CA ARG A 67 14.23 26.44 -8.23
C ARG A 67 13.01 25.54 -8.25
N LYS A 68 12.96 24.60 -7.31
CA LYS A 68 11.80 23.78 -7.01
C LYS A 68 10.78 24.60 -6.24
N MET A 69 9.49 24.29 -6.39
CA MET A 69 8.44 24.98 -5.63
C MET A 69 8.24 24.37 -4.25
N PHE A 70 8.40 23.05 -4.11
CA PHE A 70 8.19 22.35 -2.84
C PHE A 70 9.39 21.48 -2.49
N ALA A 71 9.67 21.35 -1.19
CA ALA A 71 10.61 20.34 -0.70
C ALA A 71 9.92 18.98 -0.70
N SER A 72 10.64 17.94 -1.11
CA SER A 72 10.19 16.55 -1.05
C SER A 72 10.79 15.81 0.15
N ALA A 73 10.23 14.65 0.49
CA ALA A 73 10.84 13.73 1.46
C ALA A 73 12.25 13.28 1.02
N ASP A 74 12.50 13.21 -0.29
CA ASP A 74 13.81 12.85 -0.84
C ASP A 74 14.85 13.95 -0.57
N ASP A 75 14.45 15.22 -0.60
CA ASP A 75 15.34 16.34 -0.21
C ASP A 75 15.78 16.23 1.26
N VAL A 76 14.88 15.79 2.15
CA VAL A 76 15.18 15.61 3.58
C VAL A 76 16.12 14.43 3.83
N THR A 77 15.97 13.34 3.07
CA THR A 77 16.81 12.15 3.20
C THR A 77 18.14 12.26 2.45
N GLY A 78 18.34 13.34 1.69
CA GLY A 78 19.54 13.58 0.88
C GLY A 78 19.57 12.81 -0.45
N ASN A 79 18.48 12.15 -0.81
CA ASN A 79 18.32 11.42 -2.08
C ASN A 79 17.66 12.26 -3.18
N GLY A 80 17.08 13.41 -2.83
CA GLY A 80 16.43 14.34 -3.75
C GLY A 80 17.44 15.10 -4.61
N TYR A 81 16.95 15.70 -5.70
CA TYR A 81 17.80 16.50 -6.57
C TYR A 81 18.32 17.75 -5.83
N HIS A 82 19.61 18.04 -5.89
CA HIS A 82 20.25 19.15 -5.17
C HIS A 82 19.97 20.54 -5.81
N THR A 83 18.71 20.86 -6.08
CA THR A 83 18.25 22.15 -6.58
C THR A 83 17.75 23.01 -5.41
N ILE A 84 17.85 24.33 -5.52
CA ILE A 84 17.32 25.25 -4.50
C ILE A 84 15.79 25.13 -4.48
N THR A 85 15.20 25.04 -3.29
CA THR A 85 13.75 25.02 -3.09
C THR A 85 13.25 26.39 -2.65
N ASP A 86 12.10 26.81 -3.20
CA ASP A 86 11.37 27.99 -2.76
C ASP A 86 10.59 27.69 -1.48
N ASP A 87 11.11 28.13 -0.34
CA ASP A 87 10.57 27.85 0.99
C ASP A 87 9.32 28.67 1.36
N HIS A 88 8.84 29.51 0.45
CA HIS A 88 7.68 30.35 0.67
C HIS A 88 6.35 29.61 0.48
N TYR A 89 6.33 28.40 -0.11
CA TYR A 89 5.08 27.70 -0.42
C TYR A 89 4.90 26.45 0.43
N LEU A 90 3.67 26.27 0.89
CA LEU A 90 3.23 25.10 1.63
C LEU A 90 2.25 24.32 0.77
N LEU A 91 2.49 23.02 0.62
CA LEU A 91 1.63 22.08 -0.09
C LEU A 91 0.82 21.28 0.92
N ARG A 92 -0.50 21.20 0.75
CA ARG A 92 -1.37 20.40 1.59
C ARG A 92 -2.36 19.62 0.75
N VAL A 93 -2.64 18.38 1.16
CA VAL A 93 -3.74 17.58 0.63
C VAL A 93 -4.92 17.73 1.58
N CYS A 94 -6.07 18.15 1.07
CA CYS A 94 -7.27 18.35 1.86
C CYS A 94 -8.42 17.54 1.28
N LEU A 95 -9.31 17.09 2.16
CA LEU A 95 -10.66 16.70 1.81
C LEU A 95 -11.57 17.69 2.53
N ASP A 96 -12.34 18.46 1.76
CA ASP A 96 -13.08 19.63 2.24
C ASP A 96 -12.12 20.67 2.86
N ASP A 97 -12.28 20.92 4.17
CA ASP A 97 -11.40 21.78 4.97
C ASP A 97 -10.52 20.98 5.94
N GLN A 98 -10.58 19.66 5.89
CA GLN A 98 -9.72 18.79 6.69
C GLN A 98 -8.43 18.49 5.93
N GLU A 99 -7.30 18.82 6.53
CA GLU A 99 -5.99 18.40 6.05
C GLU A 99 -5.80 16.89 6.28
N LEU A 100 -5.37 16.20 5.23
CA LEU A 100 -5.05 14.78 5.26
C LEU A 100 -3.56 14.59 5.54
N ASN A 101 -3.25 13.56 6.30
CA ASN A 101 -1.86 13.14 6.49
C ASN A 101 -1.30 12.71 5.12
N SER A 102 -0.26 13.41 4.67
CA SER A 102 0.27 13.31 3.31
C SER A 102 1.78 13.57 3.28
N THR A 103 2.44 13.06 2.24
CA THR A 103 3.87 13.30 2.00
C THR A 103 4.15 13.30 0.50
N ALA A 104 4.97 14.26 0.06
CA ALA A 104 5.40 14.40 -1.33
C ALA A 104 6.80 13.81 -1.52
N TYR A 105 6.93 12.94 -2.51
CA TYR A 105 8.18 12.37 -3.01
C TYR A 105 8.47 12.93 -4.38
N GLU A 106 9.75 13.00 -4.73
CA GLU A 106 10.19 13.53 -6.00
C GLU A 106 10.30 12.39 -7.03
N ILE A 107 9.52 12.48 -8.11
CA ILE A 107 9.69 11.58 -9.26
C ILE A 107 10.89 12.05 -10.09
N SER A 108 10.92 13.37 -10.36
CA SER A 108 12.00 14.01 -11.10
C SER A 108 11.98 15.51 -10.85
N ALA A 109 13.15 16.14 -10.82
CA ALA A 109 13.26 17.59 -10.90
C ALA A 109 14.35 17.97 -11.91
N ASP A 110 14.03 18.93 -12.77
CA ASP A 110 14.97 19.53 -13.71
C ASP A 110 15.06 21.06 -13.49
N LEU A 111 15.55 21.78 -14.50
CA LEU A 111 15.79 23.22 -14.41
C LEU A 111 14.51 24.06 -14.31
N ASP A 112 13.41 23.61 -14.90
CA ASP A 112 12.16 24.37 -14.98
C ASP A 112 10.93 23.54 -14.59
N THR A 113 11.10 22.27 -14.25
CA THR A 113 10.01 21.34 -13.96
C THR A 113 10.32 20.53 -12.72
N GLN A 114 9.32 20.38 -11.86
CA GLN A 114 9.32 19.49 -10.72
C GLN A 114 8.10 18.57 -10.82
N LEU A 115 8.33 17.26 -10.79
CA LEU A 115 7.29 16.25 -10.79
C LEU A 115 7.30 15.55 -9.43
N LEU A 116 6.18 15.65 -8.72
CA LEU A 116 5.99 15.09 -7.39
C LEU A 116 4.97 13.97 -7.42
N ARG A 117 5.23 12.90 -6.65
CA ARG A 117 4.21 11.94 -6.25
C ARG A 117 3.82 12.20 -4.80
N ILE A 118 2.54 12.41 -4.56
CA ILE A 118 2.01 12.70 -3.23
C ILE A 118 1.20 11.49 -2.77
N TYR A 119 1.59 10.91 -1.65
CA TYR A 119 0.84 9.87 -0.96
C TYR A 119 0.03 10.48 0.17
N PHE A 120 -1.15 9.93 0.47
CA PHE A 120 -1.98 10.39 1.56
C PHE A 120 -2.87 9.29 2.14
N THR A 121 -3.32 9.50 3.37
CA THR A 121 -4.28 8.63 4.07
C THR A 121 -5.54 9.41 4.45
N ASN A 122 -6.69 8.75 4.46
CA ASN A 122 -7.96 9.30 4.96
C ASN A 122 -8.51 8.44 6.10
N PRO A 123 -7.98 8.59 7.34
CA PRO A 123 -8.38 7.74 8.47
C PRO A 123 -9.88 7.82 8.78
N GLN A 124 -10.50 8.97 8.54
CA GLN A 124 -11.91 9.21 8.85
C GLN A 124 -12.86 8.48 7.89
N ALA A 125 -12.36 7.90 6.79
CA ALA A 125 -13.15 7.17 5.79
C ALA A 125 -14.35 7.97 5.29
N VAL A 126 -14.26 9.30 5.31
CA VAL A 126 -15.39 10.15 4.93
C VAL A 126 -15.64 9.88 3.46
N ALA A 127 -16.77 9.25 3.18
CA ALA A 127 -17.32 9.16 1.84
C ALA A 127 -17.88 10.54 1.48
N SER A 128 -16.98 11.51 1.28
CA SER A 128 -17.40 12.82 0.81
C SER A 128 -17.72 12.72 -0.68
N GLN A 129 -18.77 13.42 -1.10
CA GLN A 129 -19.00 13.69 -2.52
C GLN A 129 -18.01 14.73 -3.06
N ASP A 130 -17.33 15.42 -2.14
CA ASP A 130 -16.38 16.48 -2.47
C ASP A 130 -15.01 15.89 -2.85
N PRO A 131 -14.34 16.50 -3.84
CA PRO A 131 -13.06 16.00 -4.32
C PRO A 131 -11.96 16.23 -3.28
N VAL A 132 -10.96 15.36 -3.28
CA VAL A 132 -9.68 15.67 -2.66
C VAL A 132 -9.07 16.85 -3.41
N GLU A 133 -8.51 17.82 -2.69
CA GLU A 133 -7.92 19.03 -3.26
C GLU A 133 -6.48 19.20 -2.79
N ILE A 134 -5.66 19.77 -3.67
CA ILE A 134 -4.33 20.27 -3.32
C ILE A 134 -4.48 21.76 -3.00
N LYS A 135 -4.23 22.14 -1.75
CA LYS A 135 -4.19 23.54 -1.31
C LYS A 135 -2.74 24.00 -1.23
N ILE A 136 -2.47 25.13 -1.87
CA ILE A 136 -1.16 25.77 -1.84
C ILE A 136 -1.30 27.08 -1.08
N SER A 137 -0.43 27.30 -0.11
CA SER A 137 -0.41 28.52 0.69
C SER A 137 0.96 29.18 0.65
N LYS A 138 1.01 30.50 0.80
CA LYS A 138 2.25 31.28 0.75
C LYS A 138 2.60 31.84 2.13
N GLY A 139 3.76 31.48 2.65
CA GLY A 139 4.29 31.89 3.96
C GLY A 139 3.59 31.22 5.14
N THR A 140 2.28 31.38 5.25
CA THR A 140 1.46 30.81 6.33
C THR A 140 0.30 30.00 5.78
N ILE A 141 -0.19 29.04 6.57
CA ILE A 141 -1.28 28.14 6.22
C ILE A 141 -2.60 28.86 5.86
N ASP A 142 -2.83 30.05 6.41
CA ASP A 142 -4.04 30.85 6.18
C ASP A 142 -4.02 31.65 4.87
N GLN A 143 -2.85 31.77 4.23
CA GLN A 143 -2.67 32.52 2.98
C GLN A 143 -2.77 31.57 1.78
N GLU A 144 -3.96 31.02 1.53
CA GLU A 144 -4.25 30.19 0.36
C GLU A 144 -4.07 31.00 -0.93
N VAL A 145 -3.23 30.50 -1.84
CA VAL A 145 -2.95 31.10 -3.15
C VAL A 145 -3.44 30.23 -4.31
N ALA A 146 -3.71 28.95 -4.04
CA ALA A 146 -4.23 28.00 -5.03
C ALA A 146 -4.97 26.84 -4.36
N ARG A 147 -5.90 26.28 -5.13
CA ARG A 147 -6.75 25.14 -4.81
C ARG A 147 -7.01 24.37 -6.10
N ILE A 148 -6.47 23.16 -6.16
CA ILE A 148 -6.49 22.31 -7.36
C ILE A 148 -7.31 21.07 -7.02
N PRO A 149 -8.49 20.88 -7.64
CA PRO A 149 -9.23 19.64 -7.49
C PRO A 149 -8.44 18.46 -8.06
N ALA A 150 -8.35 17.37 -7.30
CA ALA A 150 -7.76 16.12 -7.75
C ALA A 150 -8.88 15.19 -8.23
N GLU A 151 -8.96 14.98 -9.55
CA GLU A 151 -9.87 14.00 -10.14
C GLU A 151 -9.29 12.59 -9.95
N LEU A 152 -9.54 12.01 -8.78
CA LEU A 152 -8.99 10.72 -8.40
C LEU A 152 -9.81 9.57 -9.00
N THR A 153 -9.10 8.65 -9.64
CA THR A 153 -9.70 7.38 -10.06
C THR A 153 -9.99 6.50 -8.84
N ASN A 154 -11.16 5.85 -8.81
CA ASN A 154 -11.50 4.94 -7.72
C ASN A 154 -10.75 3.62 -7.90
N GLY A 155 -9.82 3.33 -6.98
CA GLY A 155 -9.16 2.04 -6.86
C GLY A 155 -10.06 1.06 -6.11
N SER A 156 -11.15 0.61 -6.74
CA SER A 156 -12.09 -0.33 -6.11
C SER A 156 -11.53 -1.75 -5.97
N SER A 157 -10.53 -2.09 -6.78
CA SER A 157 -9.86 -3.39 -6.72
C SER A 157 -8.96 -3.44 -5.49
N LEU A 158 -9.22 -4.41 -4.62
CA LEU A 158 -8.43 -4.68 -3.43
C LEU A 158 -8.49 -6.17 -3.10
N ALA A 159 -7.48 -6.65 -2.40
CA ALA A 159 -7.45 -7.97 -1.79
C ALA A 159 -7.77 -7.83 -0.30
N GLU A 160 -8.75 -8.59 0.17
CA GLU A 160 -9.08 -8.69 1.60
C GLU A 160 -8.39 -9.92 2.18
N PHE A 161 -7.77 -9.74 3.34
CA PHE A 161 -7.18 -10.80 4.14
C PHE A 161 -7.79 -10.74 5.52
N THR A 162 -7.96 -11.88 6.15
CA THR A 162 -8.48 -11.92 7.50
C THR A 162 -7.86 -13.08 8.26
N SER A 163 -7.90 -13.00 9.57
CA SER A 163 -7.55 -14.16 10.38
C SER A 163 -8.62 -15.23 10.20
N VAL A 164 -8.30 -16.44 10.61
CA VAL A 164 -9.25 -17.56 10.55
C VAL A 164 -10.51 -17.27 11.38
N SER A 165 -10.36 -16.50 12.47
CA SER A 165 -11.45 -16.06 13.34
C SER A 165 -12.34 -14.98 12.75
N GLY A 166 -11.92 -14.37 11.64
CA GLY A 166 -12.63 -13.26 11.01
C GLY A 166 -12.54 -11.94 11.77
N ASN A 167 -11.82 -11.89 12.90
CA ASN A 167 -11.77 -10.72 13.78
C ASN A 167 -10.76 -9.67 13.30
N GLU A 168 -9.61 -10.11 12.79
CA GLU A 168 -8.60 -9.25 12.19
C GLU A 168 -8.82 -9.13 10.70
N LEU A 169 -8.75 -7.92 10.17
CA LEU A 169 -8.93 -7.64 8.75
C LEU A 169 -7.74 -6.85 8.24
N ALA A 170 -7.20 -7.28 7.09
CA ALA A 170 -6.31 -6.48 6.30
C ALA A 170 -6.89 -6.28 4.90
N ARG A 171 -6.62 -5.13 4.31
CA ARG A 171 -6.93 -4.84 2.91
C ARG A 171 -5.70 -4.29 2.24
N ILE A 172 -5.45 -4.74 1.02
CA ILE A 172 -4.31 -4.33 0.22
C ILE A 172 -4.81 -3.90 -1.15
N CYS A 173 -4.28 -2.79 -1.64
CA CYS A 173 -4.45 -2.36 -3.02
C CYS A 173 -3.16 -1.71 -3.53
N ALA A 174 -3.17 -1.21 -4.76
CA ALA A 174 -2.02 -0.54 -5.37
C ALA A 174 -1.49 0.67 -4.57
N SER A 175 -2.36 1.37 -3.82
CA SER A 175 -2.00 2.60 -3.11
C SER A 175 -1.69 2.39 -1.61
N GLY A 176 -1.85 1.18 -1.08
CA GLY A 176 -1.46 0.92 0.31
C GLY A 176 -2.15 -0.25 1.02
N ILE A 177 -1.95 -0.27 2.34
CA ILE A 177 -2.43 -1.29 3.27
C ILE A 177 -3.33 -0.65 4.33
N TYR A 178 -4.44 -1.30 4.63
CA TYR A 178 -5.29 -1.04 5.79
C TYR A 178 -5.29 -2.26 6.68
N LEU A 179 -5.04 -2.07 7.97
CA LEU A 179 -5.10 -3.08 9.00
C LEU A 179 -6.10 -2.67 10.07
N ASP A 180 -7.05 -3.55 10.38
CA ASP A 180 -8.00 -3.41 11.46
C ASP A 180 -7.82 -4.60 12.40
N LEU A 181 -7.19 -4.32 13.53
CA LEU A 181 -6.61 -5.32 14.42
C LEU A 181 -7.16 -5.06 15.83
N PRO A 182 -8.41 -5.48 16.09
CA PRO A 182 -9.08 -5.19 17.35
C PRO A 182 -8.26 -5.69 18.54
N VAL A 183 -8.19 -4.87 19.59
CA VAL A 183 -7.50 -5.24 20.83
C VAL A 183 -8.39 -6.21 21.61
N SER A 184 -8.10 -7.51 21.52
CA SER A 184 -8.76 -8.51 22.39
C SER A 184 -8.48 -8.22 23.87
N ALA A 185 -9.54 -8.22 24.68
CA ALA A 185 -9.51 -7.87 26.10
C ALA A 185 -8.82 -8.92 27.01
N SER A 186 -8.54 -10.12 26.49
CA SER A 186 -7.84 -11.19 27.21
C SER A 186 -6.49 -11.50 26.55
N SER A 187 -5.42 -11.27 27.31
CA SER A 187 -4.01 -11.67 27.09
C SER A 187 -3.32 -11.23 25.80
N ALA A 188 -2.25 -10.44 25.96
CA ALA A 188 -1.12 -10.33 25.04
C ALA A 188 -1.43 -10.09 23.54
N ALA A 189 -2.30 -9.12 23.23
CA ALA A 189 -2.61 -8.82 21.83
C ALA A 189 -1.36 -8.31 21.05
N PRO A 190 -0.91 -9.02 20.00
CA PRO A 190 0.21 -8.60 19.13
C PRO A 190 -0.06 -7.28 18.40
N SER A 191 -1.33 -6.86 18.29
CA SER A 191 -1.78 -5.67 17.56
C SER A 191 -1.13 -4.36 18.03
N ARG A 192 -0.66 -4.30 19.27
CA ARG A 192 0.03 -3.11 19.82
C ARG A 192 1.52 -3.03 19.49
N SER A 193 2.14 -4.12 19.03
CA SER A 193 3.60 -4.20 18.83
C SER A 193 3.99 -4.87 17.53
N ILE A 194 3.16 -4.76 16.49
CA ILE A 194 3.52 -5.23 15.15
C ILE A 194 4.71 -4.40 14.67
N GLY A 195 5.83 -5.08 14.42
CA GLY A 195 7.06 -4.49 13.94
C GLY A 195 7.12 -4.44 12.41
N SER A 196 6.42 -5.35 11.72
CA SER A 196 6.38 -5.40 10.26
C SER A 196 5.18 -6.19 9.70
N VAL A 197 4.85 -5.91 8.45
CA VAL A 197 4.05 -6.75 7.55
C VAL A 197 4.98 -7.43 6.55
N ARG A 198 4.83 -8.74 6.36
CA ARG A 198 5.40 -9.50 5.25
C ARG A 198 4.28 -9.87 4.28
N LEU A 199 4.46 -9.53 3.01
CA LEU A 199 3.57 -9.87 1.90
C LEU A 199 4.28 -10.88 1.00
N GLN A 200 3.64 -12.00 0.69
CA GLN A 200 4.14 -12.95 -0.30
C GLN A 200 3.35 -12.79 -1.59
N ALA A 201 4.04 -12.52 -2.70
CA ALA A 201 3.46 -12.34 -4.03
C ALA A 201 4.23 -13.18 -5.06
N GLY A 202 3.77 -14.41 -5.28
CA GLY A 202 4.47 -15.37 -6.14
C GLY A 202 5.86 -15.69 -5.59
N GLU A 203 6.91 -15.42 -6.36
CA GLU A 203 8.30 -15.61 -5.92
C GLU A 203 8.86 -14.43 -5.11
N ASN A 204 8.16 -13.28 -5.11
CA ASN A 204 8.59 -12.06 -4.43
C ASN A 204 8.02 -11.97 -3.02
N THR A 205 8.84 -11.48 -2.08
CA THR A 205 8.41 -11.14 -0.74
C THR A 205 8.62 -9.65 -0.50
N TYR A 206 7.60 -8.94 -0.02
CA TYR A 206 7.73 -7.55 0.41
C TYR A 206 7.64 -7.45 1.93
N ILE A 207 8.58 -6.73 2.55
CA ILE A 207 8.60 -6.49 4.00
C ILE A 207 8.39 -5.00 4.24
N LEU A 208 7.31 -4.65 4.94
CA LEU A 208 7.00 -3.30 5.38
C LEU A 208 7.25 -3.16 6.88
N PRO A 209 8.34 -2.51 7.32
CA PRO A 209 8.58 -2.26 8.73
C PRO A 209 7.70 -1.10 9.22
N PHE A 210 7.14 -1.25 10.43
CA PHE A 210 6.30 -0.25 11.10
C PHE A 210 7.08 0.61 12.11
N ALA A 211 8.25 0.15 12.53
CA ALA A 211 9.19 0.91 13.33
C ALA A 211 10.49 1.12 12.56
N SER A 212 11.06 2.32 12.65
CA SER A 212 12.39 2.66 12.14
C SER A 212 13.53 1.83 12.74
N GLN A 213 13.23 0.94 13.70
CA GLN A 213 14.19 0.06 14.37
C GLN A 213 14.00 -1.44 14.08
N ALA A 214 13.06 -1.84 13.20
CA ALA A 214 12.77 -3.26 12.96
C ALA A 214 13.35 -3.83 11.66
N ALA A 215 14.12 -3.05 10.90
CA ALA A 215 14.82 -3.58 9.73
C ALA A 215 16.17 -4.14 10.16
N SER A 216 16.21 -5.39 10.63
CA SER A 216 17.34 -6.23 10.23
C SER A 216 17.25 -6.33 8.71
N SER A 217 18.19 -5.69 8.00
CA SER A 217 18.29 -5.81 6.55
C SER A 217 18.19 -7.29 6.18
N PRO A 218 17.34 -7.67 5.21
CA PRO A 218 17.27 -9.06 4.77
C PRO A 218 18.68 -9.52 4.43
N SER A 219 19.02 -10.74 4.84
CA SER A 219 20.34 -11.29 4.54
C SER A 219 20.55 -11.25 3.01
N PRO A 220 21.74 -10.94 2.51
CA PRO A 220 22.00 -10.78 1.08
C PRO A 220 21.78 -12.06 0.23
N GLU A 221 21.31 -13.16 0.82
CA GLU A 221 21.09 -14.44 0.17
C GLU A 221 19.69 -14.61 -0.46
N GLU A 222 18.71 -13.75 -0.14
CA GLU A 222 17.36 -13.85 -0.70
C GLU A 222 17.08 -12.75 -1.74
N SER A 223 17.41 -13.00 -3.01
CA SER A 223 17.27 -12.04 -4.12
C SER A 223 15.84 -11.52 -4.34
N ASN A 224 14.84 -12.19 -3.78
CA ASN A 224 13.42 -11.92 -4.02
C ASN A 224 12.75 -11.20 -2.84
N VAL A 225 13.49 -10.83 -1.79
CA VAL A 225 12.96 -10.09 -0.65
C VAL A 225 13.26 -8.60 -0.79
N GLN A 226 12.21 -7.79 -0.81
CA GLN A 226 12.29 -6.33 -0.94
C GLN A 226 11.71 -5.64 0.29
N SER A 227 12.42 -4.66 0.84
CA SER A 227 11.88 -3.81 1.90
C SER A 227 11.11 -2.64 1.28
N LEU A 228 9.87 -2.45 1.70
CA LEU A 228 9.02 -1.32 1.29
C LEU A 228 8.83 -0.39 2.49
N LEU A 229 9.31 0.85 2.39
CA LEU A 229 9.09 1.86 3.43
C LEU A 229 7.77 2.58 3.15
N PRO A 230 6.83 2.62 4.11
CA PRO A 230 5.57 3.30 3.89
C PRO A 230 5.81 4.80 3.73
N ALA A 231 5.23 5.38 2.67
CA ALA A 231 5.36 6.80 2.37
C ALA A 231 4.62 7.66 3.40
N VAL A 232 3.45 7.20 3.86
CA VAL A 232 2.64 7.83 4.92
C VAL A 232 2.05 6.74 5.80
N ALA A 233 2.05 6.95 7.12
CA ALA A 233 1.37 6.08 8.07
C ALA A 233 0.38 6.89 8.92
N SER A 234 -0.84 6.39 9.11
CA SER A 234 -1.79 6.94 10.08
C SER A 234 -1.23 6.85 11.50
N THR A 235 -1.54 7.82 12.35
CA THR A 235 -1.05 7.81 13.73
C THR A 235 -2.02 7.09 14.67
N ASN A 236 -1.51 6.52 15.76
CA ASN A 236 -2.34 5.86 16.79
C ASN A 236 -3.36 6.81 17.45
N GLN A 237 -3.19 8.14 17.29
CA GLN A 237 -4.13 9.13 17.80
C GLN A 237 -5.39 9.24 16.94
N GLU A 238 -5.29 8.91 15.65
CA GLU A 238 -6.42 8.99 14.71
C GLU A 238 -7.37 7.80 14.87
N LEU A 239 -6.81 6.59 15.01
CA LEU A 239 -7.54 5.35 15.24
C LEU A 239 -6.70 4.38 16.09
N PRO A 240 -7.15 3.96 17.29
CA PRO A 240 -6.32 3.15 18.18
C PRO A 240 -6.07 1.73 17.65
N ASP A 241 -7.06 1.15 16.97
CA ASP A 241 -7.05 -0.26 16.53
C ASP A 241 -6.81 -0.43 15.02
N VAL A 242 -6.76 0.69 14.29
CA VAL A 242 -6.55 0.70 12.84
C VAL A 242 -5.19 1.28 12.52
N ARG A 243 -4.55 0.71 11.50
CA ARG A 243 -3.31 1.24 10.91
C ARG A 243 -3.47 1.32 9.40
N ILE A 244 -3.08 2.45 8.84
CA ILE A 244 -3.20 2.76 7.42
C ILE A 244 -1.81 3.16 6.93
N TYR A 245 -1.35 2.52 5.86
CA TYR A 245 -0.05 2.77 5.26
C TYR A 245 -0.22 3.06 3.78
N ALA A 246 -0.01 4.30 3.37
CA ALA A 246 0.04 4.64 1.96
C ALA A 246 1.43 4.33 1.41
N THR A 247 1.49 3.47 0.41
CA THR A 247 2.73 3.05 -0.26
C THR A 247 2.37 2.33 -1.56
N GLU A 248 3.29 2.33 -2.52
CA GLU A 248 3.17 1.48 -3.69
C GLU A 248 3.51 0.03 -3.32
N ILE A 249 2.63 -0.88 -3.71
CA ILE A 249 2.78 -2.32 -3.49
C ILE A 249 2.78 -2.97 -4.87
N PRO A 250 3.96 -3.32 -5.40
CA PRO A 250 4.05 -4.01 -6.68
C PRO A 250 3.34 -5.37 -6.58
N ASP A 251 2.67 -5.78 -7.66
CA ASP A 251 2.00 -7.07 -7.77
C ASP A 251 1.03 -7.38 -6.62
N TRP A 252 0.39 -6.35 -6.03
CA TRP A 252 -0.52 -6.52 -4.89
C TRP A 252 -1.64 -7.55 -5.16
N GLU A 253 -2.07 -7.70 -6.43
CA GLU A 253 -3.08 -8.67 -6.86
C GLU A 253 -2.62 -10.12 -6.69
N ALA A 254 -1.32 -10.36 -6.76
CA ALA A 254 -0.70 -11.68 -6.61
C ALA A 254 -0.37 -12.01 -5.15
N VAL A 255 -0.67 -11.12 -4.20
CA VAL A 255 -0.45 -11.39 -2.78
C VAL A 255 -1.40 -12.49 -2.33
N ASP A 256 -0.83 -13.60 -1.82
CA ASP A 256 -1.57 -14.79 -1.39
C ASP A 256 -1.68 -14.89 0.15
N SER A 257 -0.69 -14.35 0.85
CA SER A 257 -0.59 -14.42 2.30
C SER A 257 0.03 -13.15 2.87
N LEU A 258 -0.42 -12.81 4.07
CA LEU A 258 0.08 -11.67 4.83
C LEU A 258 0.46 -12.14 6.23
N THR A 259 1.71 -11.89 6.62
CA THR A 259 2.19 -12.20 7.98
C THR A 259 2.51 -10.92 8.73
N LEU A 260 1.86 -10.71 9.87
CA LEU A 260 2.10 -9.64 10.83
C LEU A 260 3.07 -10.14 11.90
N THR A 261 4.28 -9.59 11.97
CA THR A 261 5.26 -10.01 12.97
C THR A 261 5.31 -9.02 14.12
N SER A 262 5.11 -9.50 15.35
CA SER A 262 5.22 -8.72 16.58
C SER A 262 6.49 -9.09 17.34
N GLY A 263 7.26 -8.08 17.76
CA GLY A 263 8.50 -8.29 18.51
C GLY A 263 8.31 -8.91 19.89
N ALA A 264 7.09 -8.89 20.45
CA ALA A 264 6.77 -9.40 21.79
C ALA A 264 5.81 -10.60 21.79
N ALA A 265 5.10 -10.86 20.69
CA ALA A 265 3.95 -11.77 20.67
C ALA A 265 3.92 -12.78 19.51
N GLY A 266 4.98 -12.87 18.69
CA GLY A 266 5.04 -13.84 17.59
C GLY A 266 4.40 -13.33 16.30
N SER A 267 4.10 -14.24 15.38
CA SER A 267 3.61 -13.93 14.02
C SER A 267 2.15 -14.30 13.84
N LEU A 268 1.33 -13.36 13.37
CA LEU A 268 -0.07 -13.56 13.00
C LEU A 268 -0.17 -13.66 11.48
N ILE A 269 -0.75 -14.75 10.98
CA ILE A 269 -0.95 -14.98 9.54
C ILE A 269 -2.40 -14.61 9.20
N LEU A 270 -2.57 -13.75 8.20
CA LEU A 270 -3.86 -13.43 7.58
C LEU A 270 -3.91 -14.08 6.21
N VAL A 271 -5.03 -14.73 5.91
CA VAL A 271 -5.26 -15.46 4.67
C VAL A 271 -6.25 -14.69 3.81
N ARG A 272 -6.07 -14.77 2.50
CA ARG A 272 -6.92 -14.08 1.54
C ARG A 272 -8.36 -14.61 1.60
N LYS A 273 -9.32 -13.69 1.71
CA LYS A 273 -10.72 -14.01 2.00
C LYS A 273 -11.44 -14.76 0.87
N ASP A 274 -11.09 -14.46 -0.38
CA ASP A 274 -11.58 -15.17 -1.56
C ASP A 274 -11.06 -16.62 -1.63
N GLN A 275 -9.95 -16.93 -0.97
CA GLN A 275 -9.43 -18.29 -0.83
C GLN A 275 -10.02 -19.02 0.38
N MET A 276 -10.67 -18.33 1.33
CA MET A 276 -11.21 -18.97 2.53
C MET A 276 -12.42 -19.86 2.30
N GLU A 277 -13.23 -19.63 1.26
CA GLU A 277 -14.37 -20.51 0.96
C GLU A 277 -13.94 -21.94 0.60
N ASP A 278 -12.68 -22.12 0.15
CA ASP A 278 -12.08 -23.41 -0.20
C ASP A 278 -11.18 -23.98 0.92
N LEU A 279 -10.98 -23.26 2.03
CA LEU A 279 -10.07 -23.65 3.10
C LEU A 279 -10.78 -24.54 4.12
N THR A 280 -10.39 -25.82 4.14
CA THR A 280 -10.70 -26.71 5.26
C THR A 280 -9.61 -26.54 6.30
N TYR A 281 -9.97 -26.34 7.57
CA TYR A 281 -8.97 -26.23 8.64
C TYR A 281 -9.39 -27.00 9.89
N VAL A 282 -8.42 -27.21 10.79
CA VAL A 282 -8.67 -27.69 12.15
C VAL A 282 -7.87 -26.90 13.17
N SER A 283 -8.55 -26.49 14.23
CA SER A 283 -7.95 -25.85 15.40
C SER A 283 -7.66 -26.88 16.47
N GLY A 284 -6.50 -26.78 17.12
CA GLY A 284 -6.16 -27.66 18.23
C GLY A 284 -4.88 -27.32 18.95
N ALA A 285 -4.52 -28.12 19.96
CA ALA A 285 -3.29 -27.96 20.73
C ALA A 285 -2.23 -28.97 20.28
N VAL A 286 -1.02 -28.48 20.00
CA VAL A 286 0.16 -29.27 19.66
C VAL A 286 0.46 -30.28 20.76
N GLN A 287 0.55 -31.55 20.38
CA GLN A 287 0.86 -32.67 21.25
C GLN A 287 2.32 -33.14 21.08
N SER A 288 2.84 -33.05 19.87
CA SER A 288 4.23 -33.31 19.55
C SER A 288 4.56 -32.80 18.14
N GLN A 289 5.84 -32.61 17.87
CA GLN A 289 6.38 -32.39 16.53
C GLN A 289 7.48 -33.41 16.29
N GLU A 290 7.42 -34.12 15.17
CA GLU A 290 8.44 -35.06 14.71
C GLU A 290 8.93 -34.58 13.34
N ALA A 291 10.11 -33.95 13.31
CA ALA A 291 10.73 -33.41 12.09
C ALA A 291 9.76 -32.55 11.26
N ASP A 292 9.21 -33.12 10.19
CA ASP A 292 8.30 -32.51 9.21
C ASP A 292 6.82 -32.76 9.51
N THR A 293 6.49 -33.31 10.68
CA THR A 293 5.14 -33.71 11.04
C THR A 293 4.74 -33.11 12.39
N LEU A 294 3.58 -32.47 12.42
CA LEU A 294 2.94 -31.92 13.61
C LEU A 294 1.75 -32.80 14.03
N PHE A 295 1.68 -33.11 15.32
CA PHE A 295 0.56 -33.83 15.93
C PHE A 295 -0.25 -32.87 16.80
N VAL A 296 -1.55 -32.81 16.55
CA VAL A 296 -2.45 -31.83 17.16
C VAL A 296 -3.69 -32.52 17.71
N ALA A 297 -4.08 -32.18 18.93
CA ALA A 297 -5.38 -32.55 19.49
C ALA A 297 -6.38 -31.45 19.16
N GLY A 298 -7.32 -31.75 18.27
CA GLY A 298 -8.33 -30.81 17.81
C GLY A 298 -9.33 -30.42 18.90
N SER A 299 -9.93 -29.24 18.74
CA SER A 299 -10.99 -28.73 19.62
C SER A 299 -12.27 -29.59 19.58
N ASP A 300 -12.44 -30.40 18.54
CA ASP A 300 -13.52 -31.38 18.39
C ASP A 300 -13.23 -32.73 19.09
N GLY A 301 -12.09 -32.83 19.80
CA GLY A 301 -11.68 -34.02 20.53
C GLY A 301 -11.01 -35.11 19.68
N CYS A 302 -10.75 -34.85 18.39
CA CYS A 302 -10.02 -35.77 17.52
C CYS A 302 -8.52 -35.48 17.51
N PHE A 303 -7.69 -36.48 17.18
CA PHE A 303 -6.26 -36.27 16.94
C PHE A 303 -5.97 -36.11 15.46
N TYR A 304 -5.08 -35.20 15.14
CA TYR A 304 -4.68 -34.84 13.79
C TYR A 304 -3.18 -35.01 13.62
N LYS A 305 -2.80 -35.60 12.49
CA LYS A 305 -1.43 -35.64 12.01
C LYS A 305 -1.32 -34.76 10.76
N ALA A 306 -0.42 -33.79 10.78
CA ALA A 306 -0.28 -32.78 9.74
C ALA A 306 1.18 -32.65 9.29
N PRO A 307 1.49 -32.72 7.98
CA PRO A 307 2.80 -32.32 7.50
C PRO A 307 3.01 -30.81 7.71
N VAL A 308 4.23 -30.42 8.10
CA VAL A 308 4.66 -29.03 8.23
C VAL A 308 5.06 -28.52 6.85
N PRO A 309 4.46 -27.41 6.37
CA PRO A 309 4.84 -26.76 5.11
C PRO A 309 6.34 -26.44 5.01
N GLU A 310 6.91 -26.43 3.80
CA GLU A 310 8.35 -26.20 3.58
C GLU A 310 8.86 -24.89 4.19
N ASP A 311 8.06 -23.83 4.07
CA ASP A 311 8.32 -22.49 4.63
C ASP A 311 8.29 -22.46 6.16
N LEU A 312 7.76 -23.50 6.81
CA LEU A 312 7.66 -23.63 8.26
C LEU A 312 8.52 -24.77 8.84
N GLN A 313 9.34 -25.46 8.04
CA GLN A 313 10.13 -26.61 8.51
C GLN A 313 11.11 -26.26 9.63
N ASP A 314 11.64 -25.04 9.65
CA ASP A 314 12.53 -24.56 10.71
C ASP A 314 11.78 -24.03 11.95
N THR A 315 10.44 -24.04 11.92
CA THR A 315 9.62 -23.58 13.03
C THR A 315 9.47 -24.68 14.08
N SER A 316 9.86 -24.37 15.32
CA SER A 316 9.63 -25.24 16.48
C SER A 316 8.30 -24.90 17.15
N PHE A 317 7.32 -25.79 17.03
CA PHE A 317 6.04 -25.69 17.71
C PHE A 317 6.15 -26.25 19.13
N THR A 318 5.72 -25.46 20.12
CA THR A 318 5.82 -25.85 21.54
C THR A 318 4.66 -26.74 21.97
N LEU A 319 4.91 -27.67 22.89
CA LEU A 319 3.87 -28.53 23.44
C LEU A 319 2.76 -27.69 24.11
N GLY A 320 1.50 -27.98 23.77
CA GLY A 320 0.33 -27.25 24.23
C GLY A 320 0.10 -25.92 23.52
N GLN A 321 1.01 -25.50 22.62
CA GLN A 321 0.77 -24.38 21.73
C GLN A 321 -0.43 -24.69 20.88
N SER A 322 -1.30 -23.71 20.74
CA SER A 322 -2.51 -23.91 19.98
C SER A 322 -2.32 -23.38 18.57
N VAL A 323 -2.86 -24.12 17.62
CA VAL A 323 -2.61 -23.96 16.20
C VAL A 323 -3.86 -24.18 15.38
N ASP A 324 -3.93 -23.47 14.25
CA ASP A 324 -4.88 -23.75 13.18
C ASP A 324 -4.11 -24.34 12.00
N ILE A 325 -4.52 -25.52 11.56
CA ILE A 325 -3.91 -26.22 10.41
C ILE A 325 -4.87 -26.17 9.24
N PHE A 326 -4.46 -25.53 8.16
CA PHE A 326 -5.20 -25.48 6.91
C PHE A 326 -4.80 -26.63 6.00
N TYR A 327 -5.77 -27.34 5.42
CA TYR A 327 -5.53 -28.54 4.64
C TYR A 327 -6.54 -28.69 3.49
N GLN A 328 -6.15 -29.49 2.48
CA GLN A 328 -7.01 -29.79 1.33
C GLN A 328 -7.87 -31.03 1.56
N GLU A 329 -7.30 -32.07 2.17
CA GLU A 329 -8.00 -33.34 2.42
C GLU A 329 -7.77 -33.86 3.84
N LYS A 330 -8.79 -34.48 4.44
CA LYS A 330 -8.68 -35.26 5.68
C LYS A 330 -9.03 -36.72 5.45
N THR A 331 -8.17 -37.63 5.91
CA THR A 331 -8.38 -39.07 5.81
C THR A 331 -8.57 -39.68 7.21
N PRO A 332 -9.67 -40.42 7.46
CA PRO A 332 -9.88 -41.08 8.75
C PRO A 332 -8.82 -42.15 9.04
N GLN A 333 -8.37 -42.23 10.30
CA GLN A 333 -7.41 -43.19 10.82
C GLN A 333 -7.87 -43.75 12.18
N PRO A 334 -7.32 -44.90 12.64
CA PRO A 334 -7.68 -45.46 13.95
C PRO A 334 -7.41 -44.54 15.15
N TYR A 335 -6.47 -43.61 15.02
CA TYR A 335 -6.15 -42.61 16.05
C TYR A 335 -6.89 -41.28 15.88
N GLY A 336 -7.56 -41.04 14.75
CA GLY A 336 -8.12 -39.73 14.40
C GLY A 336 -8.07 -39.47 12.90
N TYR A 337 -7.31 -38.47 12.46
CA TYR A 337 -7.23 -38.07 11.05
C TYR A 337 -5.81 -37.73 10.60
N ASP A 338 -5.53 -38.05 9.33
CA ASP A 338 -4.38 -37.50 8.60
C ASP A 338 -4.83 -36.33 7.74
N LEU A 339 -4.10 -35.22 7.83
CA LEU A 339 -4.28 -34.04 7.00
C LEU A 339 -3.32 -34.09 5.82
N ARG A 340 -3.79 -33.70 4.64
CA ARG A 340 -3.00 -33.64 3.39
C ARG A 340 -3.19 -32.31 2.69
N GLY A 341 -2.16 -31.93 1.93
CA GLY A 341 -2.12 -30.62 1.28
C GLY A 341 -2.18 -29.51 2.31
N VAL A 342 -1.39 -29.61 3.38
CA VAL A 342 -1.34 -28.56 4.40
C VAL A 342 -0.70 -27.33 3.79
N THR A 343 -1.44 -26.22 3.76
CA THR A 343 -1.01 -24.98 3.12
C THR A 343 -0.45 -23.97 4.11
N ALA A 344 -0.89 -24.03 5.37
CA ALA A 344 -0.44 -23.13 6.43
C ALA A 344 -0.69 -23.75 7.81
N ILE A 345 0.15 -23.37 8.77
CA ILE A 345 -0.05 -23.64 10.20
C ILE A 345 0.07 -22.30 10.94
N SER A 346 -1.04 -21.82 11.51
CA SER A 346 -1.08 -20.61 12.34
C SER A 346 -0.90 -20.98 13.81
N THR A 347 -0.19 -20.18 14.60
CA THR A 347 -0.02 -20.37 16.06
C THR A 347 -0.90 -19.45 16.92
N PHE A 348 -1.80 -18.71 16.29
CA PHE A 348 -2.86 -17.97 16.96
C PHE A 348 -4.14 -18.79 16.86
N ILE A 349 -4.74 -19.11 18.01
CA ILE A 349 -5.99 -19.86 18.10
C ILE A 349 -7.17 -18.96 17.78
N LEU A 350 -8.05 -19.48 16.93
CA LEU A 350 -9.48 -19.21 16.88
C LEU A 350 -10.19 -19.15 18.25
#